data_AF-A0A2T4WLP0-F1
#
_entry.id   AF-A0A2T4WLP0-F1
#
_cell.length_a   1.000
_cell.length_b   1.000
_cell.length_c   1.000
_cell.angle_alpha   90.00
_cell.angle_beta   90.00
_cell.angle_gamma   90.00
#
_symmetry.space_group_name_H-M   'P 1'
#
loop_
_entity.id
_entity.type
_entity.pdbx_description
1 polymer ?
#
loop_
_entity_poly.entity_id
_entity_poly.type
_entity_poly.pdbx_seq_one_letter_code
_entity_poly.pdbx_strand_id
1 'polypeptide(L)'
;PGRSIVKRKNNIGLFTIGEVFKQQGYERNFFYGGDGYFDNMNTFFGGNGFNIIDRGRGFLLDSNIKTTRKNIDDDEVTFENAWGICDEDIYSKVIKEADLAFAEQKPFFDFIMTTSNHRPYTYPEGRIDLKPSRLRENVIKYTDFAIGDFIEKAKKKPWFKNTVFVIMSDHCAFSAGRWALDVKNYHIPALIYNLPNTPNQKVEQLCSQIDMFPTLFTALNWDYNSNLFGRDILSMKPEDERAFIGNYRKLGFLRDNKLMVLSEQKQTDYYIYNKEDNSLNPIPMDNNVLKESTSYYQTADYLYQTGGLKLKEN
;
A
#
# COMPACT_ATOMS: atom_id res chain seq x y z
N PRO A 1 -7.53 17.91 3.26
CA PRO A 1 -8.07 16.54 3.33
C PRO A 1 -7.64 15.57 2.22
N GLY A 2 -7.36 16.04 1.00
CA GLY A 2 -6.79 15.20 -0.06
C GLY A 2 -5.28 14.91 0.04
N ARG A 3 -4.61 15.34 1.13
CA ARG A 3 -3.17 15.09 1.36
C ARG A 3 -2.99 13.84 2.22
N SER A 4 -2.15 12.91 1.77
CA SER A 4 -1.77 11.68 2.50
C SER A 4 -1.27 11.98 3.92
N ILE A 5 -1.67 11.15 4.89
CA ILE A 5 -1.27 11.25 6.30
C ILE A 5 0.26 11.17 6.47
N VAL A 6 0.94 10.40 5.62
CA VAL A 6 2.40 10.29 5.62
C VAL A 6 3.06 11.68 5.49
N LYS A 7 2.42 12.60 4.75
CA LYS A 7 2.93 13.97 4.52
C LYS A 7 2.35 15.02 5.47
N ARG A 8 1.53 14.64 6.46
CA ARG A 8 0.88 15.56 7.41
C ARG A 8 1.67 15.63 8.73
N LYS A 9 1.46 16.71 9.51
CA LYS A 9 1.97 16.84 10.88
C LYS A 9 1.22 15.91 11.83
N ASN A 10 1.81 15.53 12.96
CA ASN A 10 1.22 14.66 13.99
C ASN A 10 0.96 13.21 13.55
N ASN A 11 1.80 12.68 12.65
CA ASN A 11 1.63 11.37 12.03
C ASN A 11 2.48 10.23 12.66
N ILE A 12 3.00 10.46 13.86
CA ILE A 12 3.79 9.50 14.68
C ILE A 12 2.90 8.89 15.77
N GLY A 13 3.12 7.63 16.18
CA GLY A 13 2.34 6.98 17.23
C GLY A 13 0.86 6.76 16.86
N LEU A 14 0.57 6.59 15.58
CA LEU A 14 -0.73 6.19 15.05
C LEU A 14 -0.92 4.68 15.17
N PHE A 15 -2.16 4.24 15.35
CA PHE A 15 -2.53 2.86 15.13
C PHE A 15 -2.43 2.55 13.62
N THR A 16 -1.66 1.51 13.29
CA THR A 16 -1.49 1.02 11.91
C THR A 16 -1.66 -0.49 11.87
N ILE A 17 -1.71 -1.09 10.67
CA ILE A 17 -1.61 -2.55 10.52
C ILE A 17 -0.36 -3.14 11.19
N GLY A 18 0.71 -2.34 11.29
CA GLY A 18 1.91 -2.73 12.01
C GLY A 18 1.63 -3.00 13.49
N GLU A 19 0.68 -2.31 14.13
CA GLU A 19 0.37 -2.63 15.53
C GLU A 19 -0.30 -4.00 15.66
N VAL A 20 -1.14 -4.38 14.69
CA VAL A 20 -1.73 -5.73 14.65
C VAL A 20 -0.63 -6.79 14.53
N PHE A 21 0.33 -6.61 13.61
CA PHE A 21 1.48 -7.52 13.48
C PHE A 21 2.31 -7.61 14.77
N LYS A 22 2.58 -6.47 15.43
CA LYS A 22 3.31 -6.45 16.71
C LYS A 22 2.58 -7.19 17.82
N GLN A 23 1.25 -7.09 17.90
CA GLN A 23 0.44 -7.84 18.86
C GLN A 23 0.58 -9.36 18.67
N GLN A 24 0.85 -9.80 17.44
CA GLN A 24 1.14 -11.19 17.10
C GLN A 24 2.63 -11.56 17.21
N GLY A 25 3.47 -10.67 17.75
CA GLY A 25 4.89 -10.90 17.99
C GLY A 25 5.81 -10.65 16.81
N TYR A 26 5.32 -10.07 15.71
CA TYR A 26 6.10 -9.81 14.50
C TYR A 26 7.02 -8.61 14.67
N GLU A 27 8.27 -8.77 14.22
CA GLU A 27 9.14 -7.66 13.89
C GLU A 27 8.65 -6.99 12.60
N ARG A 28 8.78 -5.67 12.49
CA ARG A 28 8.13 -4.88 11.43
C ARG A 28 9.17 -4.04 10.75
N ASN A 29 9.34 -4.24 9.45
CA ASN A 29 10.42 -3.67 8.68
C ASN A 29 9.85 -2.93 7.48
N PHE A 30 10.36 -1.73 7.22
CA PHE A 30 10.04 -0.97 6.01
C PHE A 30 11.27 -0.92 5.10
N PHE A 31 11.14 -1.51 3.92
CA PHE A 31 12.17 -1.55 2.89
C PHE A 31 11.89 -0.52 1.80
N TYR A 32 12.88 0.33 1.52
CA TYR A 32 12.80 1.31 0.46
C TYR A 32 14.14 1.48 -0.25
N GLY A 33 14.14 1.39 -1.58
CA GLY A 33 15.37 1.50 -2.37
C GLY A 33 15.92 2.92 -2.51
N GLY A 34 15.12 3.93 -2.20
CA GLY A 34 15.50 5.35 -2.26
C GLY A 34 15.86 5.93 -0.91
N ASP A 35 15.97 7.26 -0.88
CA ASP A 35 16.14 8.00 0.37
C ASP A 35 14.80 8.16 1.08
N GLY A 36 14.56 7.45 2.17
CA GLY A 36 13.26 7.47 2.86
C GLY A 36 12.91 8.80 3.56
N TYR A 37 13.80 9.80 3.51
CA TYR A 37 13.44 11.20 3.76
C TYR A 37 12.38 11.69 2.76
N PHE A 38 12.42 11.18 1.52
CA PHE A 38 11.42 11.45 0.51
C PHE A 38 10.01 11.15 1.06
N ASP A 39 9.09 12.08 0.83
CA ASP A 39 7.70 12.01 1.26
C ASP A 39 7.45 11.81 2.77
N ASN A 40 8.46 12.03 3.63
CA ASN A 40 8.37 11.84 5.08
C ASN A 40 8.12 10.38 5.50
N MET A 41 8.54 9.42 4.66
CA MET A 41 8.31 7.98 4.89
C MET A 41 9.09 7.46 6.09
N ASN A 42 10.36 7.78 6.23
CA ASN A 42 11.17 7.35 7.37
C ASN A 42 10.58 7.84 8.69
N THR A 43 10.10 9.08 8.72
CA THR A 43 9.43 9.64 9.89
C THR A 43 8.15 8.89 10.22
N PHE A 44 7.34 8.63 9.19
CA PHE A 44 6.08 7.94 9.35
C PHE A 44 6.27 6.47 9.79
N PHE A 45 7.03 5.67 9.04
CA PHE A 45 7.23 4.26 9.36
C PHE A 45 8.00 4.10 10.68
N GLY A 46 9.10 4.83 10.87
CA GLY A 46 9.89 4.79 12.10
C GLY A 46 9.09 5.28 13.31
N GLY A 47 8.35 6.38 13.15
CA GLY A 47 7.48 6.92 14.20
C GLY A 47 6.25 6.07 14.50
N ASN A 48 5.91 5.11 13.65
CA ASN A 48 4.85 4.13 13.86
C ASN A 48 5.41 2.71 14.11
N GLY A 49 6.68 2.62 14.50
CA GLY A 49 7.29 1.44 15.10
C GLY A 49 7.82 0.39 14.11
N PHE A 50 8.04 0.76 12.86
CA PHE A 50 8.80 -0.05 11.91
C PHE A 50 10.29 0.24 12.05
N ASN A 51 11.12 -0.79 11.92
CA ASN A 51 12.53 -0.64 11.58
C ASN A 51 12.64 -0.11 10.14
N ILE A 52 13.68 0.67 9.87
CA ILE A 52 13.93 1.26 8.56
C ILE A 52 15.09 0.55 7.88
N ILE A 53 14.87 0.06 6.66
CA ILE A 53 15.90 -0.51 5.79
C ILE A 53 15.91 0.28 4.49
N ASP A 54 16.88 1.18 4.33
CA ASP A 54 16.97 2.09 3.19
C ASP A 54 18.42 2.39 2.80
N ARG A 55 18.65 3.26 1.80
CA ARG A 55 20.02 3.60 1.36
C ARG A 55 20.82 4.46 2.33
N GLY A 56 20.21 5.04 3.38
CA GLY A 56 20.97 5.83 4.36
C GLY A 56 21.41 7.21 3.88
N ARG A 57 22.27 7.23 2.84
CA ARG A 57 22.98 8.34 2.19
C ARG A 57 23.41 9.48 3.12
N GLY A 58 23.78 9.15 4.36
CA GLY A 58 24.23 10.12 5.36
C GLY A 58 23.15 11.01 5.98
N PHE A 59 21.87 10.83 5.62
CA PHE A 59 20.78 11.56 6.28
C PHE A 59 20.53 10.98 7.67
N LEU A 60 20.43 11.82 8.69
CA LEU A 60 20.05 11.38 10.03
C LEU A 60 18.53 11.34 10.16
N LEU A 61 18.01 10.33 10.85
CA LEU A 61 16.63 10.35 11.33
C LEU A 61 16.49 11.42 12.41
N ASP A 62 15.31 12.02 12.52
CA ASP A 62 14.98 12.88 13.66
C ASP A 62 15.19 12.10 14.96
N SER A 63 15.94 12.69 15.89
CA SER A 63 16.35 12.06 17.15
C SER A 63 15.16 11.67 18.05
N ASN A 64 13.98 12.25 17.81
CA ASN A 64 12.75 11.89 18.52
C ASN A 64 12.12 10.57 18.02
N ILE A 65 12.61 10.03 16.90
CA ILE A 65 12.07 8.81 16.31
C ILE A 65 12.83 7.60 16.85
N LYS A 66 12.16 6.85 17.70
CA LYS A 66 12.69 5.61 18.28
C LYS A 66 12.48 4.46 17.30
N THR A 67 13.49 4.18 16.49
CA THR A 67 13.51 3.06 15.55
C THR A 67 14.94 2.56 15.34
N THR A 68 15.08 1.32 14.86
CA THR A 68 16.33 0.81 14.32
C THR A 68 16.39 1.16 12.83
N ARG A 69 17.55 1.64 12.37
CA ARG A 69 17.82 1.83 10.94
C ARG A 69 19.01 0.99 10.51
N LYS A 70 18.85 0.28 9.40
CA LYS A 70 19.90 -0.50 8.74
C LYS A 70 20.04 -0.01 7.31
N ASN A 71 21.26 0.19 6.85
CA ASN A 71 21.49 0.63 5.48
C ASN A 71 21.55 -0.55 4.51
N ILE A 72 21.21 -0.27 3.26
CA ILE A 72 21.60 -1.06 2.09
C ILE A 72 22.95 -0.50 1.64
N ASP A 73 24.00 -1.28 1.84
CA ASP A 73 25.38 -0.84 1.62
C ASP A 73 25.76 -0.92 0.13
N ASP A 74 26.81 -0.20 -0.29
CA ASP A 74 27.16 -0.06 -1.71
C ASP A 74 27.54 -1.39 -2.39
N ASP A 75 28.05 -2.37 -1.64
CA ASP A 75 28.35 -3.71 -2.13
C ASP A 75 27.10 -4.59 -2.32
N GLU A 76 25.95 -4.15 -1.82
CA GLU A 76 24.64 -4.77 -2.02
C GLU A 76 23.89 -4.18 -3.23
N VAL A 77 24.47 -3.18 -3.92
CA VAL A 77 23.82 -2.44 -5.01
C VAL A 77 24.43 -2.79 -6.36
N THR A 78 23.61 -3.32 -7.26
CA THR A 78 24.00 -3.64 -8.64
C THR A 78 23.54 -2.57 -9.64
N PHE A 79 22.47 -1.84 -9.32
CA PHE A 79 21.97 -0.75 -10.15
C PHE A 79 21.23 0.29 -9.34
N GLU A 80 21.49 1.56 -9.62
CA GLU A 80 20.88 2.69 -8.93
C GLU A 80 20.58 3.84 -9.90
N ASN A 81 19.47 4.53 -9.68
CA ASN A 81 19.11 5.74 -10.42
C ASN A 81 18.70 6.87 -9.44
N ALA A 82 18.15 7.96 -9.98
CA ALA A 82 17.73 9.12 -9.19
C ALA A 82 16.65 8.82 -8.14
N TRP A 83 15.88 7.74 -8.28
CA TRP A 83 14.83 7.33 -7.34
C TRP A 83 15.33 6.37 -6.27
N GLY A 84 16.39 5.62 -6.56
CA GLY A 84 16.93 4.61 -5.66
C GLY A 84 17.53 3.43 -6.43
N ILE A 85 17.84 2.38 -5.67
CA ILE A 85 18.31 1.10 -6.22
C ILE A 85 17.19 0.38 -6.98
N CYS A 86 17.54 -0.58 -7.82
CA CYS A 86 16.56 -1.38 -8.56
C CYS A 86 15.76 -2.32 -7.65
N ASP A 87 14.60 -2.78 -8.13
CA ASP A 87 13.70 -3.64 -7.35
C ASP A 87 14.37 -4.97 -6.96
N GLU A 88 15.25 -5.52 -7.82
CA GLU A 88 16.02 -6.75 -7.55
C GLU A 88 16.94 -6.62 -6.32
N ASP A 89 17.59 -5.47 -6.15
CA ASP A 89 18.51 -5.23 -5.02
C ASP A 89 17.70 -5.08 -3.71
N ILE A 90 16.54 -4.40 -3.75
CA ILE A 90 15.61 -4.33 -2.60
C ILE A 90 15.17 -5.75 -2.20
N TYR A 91 14.72 -6.56 -3.15
CA TYR A 91 14.28 -7.93 -2.86
C TYR A 91 15.42 -8.82 -2.35
N SER A 92 16.64 -8.62 -2.83
CA SER A 92 17.81 -9.33 -2.32
C SER A 92 18.09 -8.97 -0.86
N LYS A 93 17.94 -7.70 -0.48
CA LYS A 93 18.01 -7.26 0.92
C LYS A 93 16.90 -7.85 1.77
N VAL A 94 15.66 -7.86 1.29
CA VAL A 94 14.51 -8.48 1.98
C VAL A 94 14.81 -9.95 2.31
N ILE A 95 15.30 -10.72 1.33
CA ILE A 95 15.69 -12.12 1.57
C ILE A 95 16.74 -12.24 2.66
N LYS A 96 17.76 -11.37 2.65
CA LYS A 96 18.83 -11.39 3.66
C LYS A 96 18.31 -11.10 5.06
N GLU A 97 17.43 -10.12 5.22
CA GLU A 97 16.82 -9.82 6.53
C GLU A 97 15.86 -10.92 6.98
N ALA A 98 15.07 -11.50 6.07
CA ALA A 98 14.22 -12.65 6.37
C ALA A 98 15.01 -13.90 6.79
N ASP A 99 16.18 -14.15 6.17
CA ASP A 99 17.10 -15.23 6.58
C ASP A 99 17.61 -15.01 8.01
N LEU A 100 17.96 -13.76 8.37
CA LEU A 100 18.39 -13.41 9.73
C LEU A 100 17.26 -13.58 10.75
N ALA A 101 16.06 -13.05 10.45
CA ALA A 101 14.89 -13.19 11.31
C ALA A 101 14.53 -14.67 11.54
N PHE A 102 14.58 -15.49 10.48
CA PHE A 102 14.34 -16.93 10.59
C PHE A 102 15.40 -17.64 11.45
N ALA A 103 16.68 -17.31 11.30
CA ALA A 103 17.75 -17.87 12.13
C ALA A 103 17.57 -17.52 13.62
N GLU A 104 17.03 -16.34 13.90
CA GLU A 104 16.67 -15.89 15.25
C GLU A 104 15.30 -16.38 15.74
N GLN A 105 14.57 -17.16 14.92
CA GLN A 105 13.22 -17.65 15.19
C GLN A 105 12.21 -16.53 15.47
N LYS A 106 12.38 -15.37 14.82
CA LYS A 106 11.47 -14.23 14.92
C LYS A 106 10.55 -14.16 13.70
N PRO A 107 9.22 -14.04 13.89
CA PRO A 107 8.33 -13.74 12.78
C PRO A 107 8.55 -12.31 12.28
N PHE A 108 8.47 -12.11 10.97
CA PHE A 108 8.77 -10.83 10.33
C PHE A 108 7.61 -10.36 9.44
N PHE A 109 7.39 -9.05 9.44
CA PHE A 109 6.51 -8.34 8.53
C PHE A 109 7.33 -7.32 7.75
N ASP A 110 7.65 -7.67 6.51
CA ASP A 110 8.47 -6.85 5.62
C ASP A 110 7.56 -6.07 4.65
N PHE A 111 7.38 -4.78 4.92
CA PHE A 111 6.66 -3.86 4.02
C PHE A 111 7.65 -3.31 3.00
N ILE A 112 7.44 -3.62 1.72
CA ILE A 112 8.38 -3.30 0.64
C ILE A 112 7.75 -2.27 -0.29
N MET A 113 8.46 -1.17 -0.53
CA MET A 113 8.07 -0.18 -1.54
C MET A 113 9.07 -0.20 -2.71
N THR A 114 8.61 -0.69 -3.87
CA THR A 114 9.40 -0.72 -5.12
C THR A 114 9.66 0.68 -5.66
N THR A 115 10.75 0.86 -6.41
CA THR A 115 11.25 2.16 -6.88
C THR A 115 11.38 2.26 -8.39
N SER A 116 11.53 1.13 -9.10
CA SER A 116 11.99 1.12 -10.48
C SER A 116 11.01 1.75 -11.47
N ASN A 117 9.69 1.62 -11.23
CA ASN A 117 8.61 2.12 -12.09
C ASN A 117 8.42 3.66 -12.04
N HIS A 118 9.51 4.42 -12.03
CA HIS A 118 9.54 5.88 -12.04
C HIS A 118 10.35 6.44 -13.21
N ARG A 119 9.91 7.58 -13.76
CA ARG A 119 10.60 8.25 -14.89
C ARG A 119 12.03 8.60 -14.52
N PRO A 120 13.06 8.26 -15.32
CA PRO A 120 12.98 7.97 -16.75
C PRO A 120 12.74 6.50 -17.13
N TYR A 121 12.32 5.65 -16.18
CA TYR A 121 12.04 4.22 -16.36
C TYR A 121 13.29 3.41 -16.69
N THR A 122 14.33 3.59 -15.88
CA THR A 122 15.60 2.88 -16.03
C THR A 122 15.68 1.67 -15.10
N TYR A 123 16.31 0.61 -15.59
CA TYR A 123 16.51 -0.68 -14.89
C TYR A 123 17.74 -1.39 -15.49
N PRO A 124 18.30 -2.43 -14.85
CA PRO A 124 19.45 -3.17 -15.37
C PRO A 124 19.15 -3.82 -16.73
N GLU A 125 20.07 -3.69 -17.70
CA GLU A 125 19.95 -4.36 -18.99
C GLU A 125 20.14 -5.89 -18.87
N GLY A 126 19.58 -6.64 -19.82
CA GLY A 126 19.75 -8.11 -19.90
C GLY A 126 18.86 -8.92 -18.94
N ARG A 127 18.00 -8.25 -18.16
CA ARG A 127 17.02 -8.90 -17.27
C ARG A 127 15.77 -9.38 -17.99
N ILE A 128 15.32 -8.59 -18.96
CA ILE A 128 14.19 -8.89 -19.84
C ILE A 128 14.59 -8.63 -21.30
N ASP A 129 13.75 -9.09 -22.22
CA ASP A 129 13.87 -8.91 -23.68
C ASP A 129 13.60 -7.46 -24.17
N LEU A 130 13.31 -6.53 -23.26
CA LEU A 130 13.11 -5.11 -23.53
C LEU A 130 14.21 -4.26 -22.90
N LYS A 131 14.75 -3.30 -23.65
CA LYS A 131 15.71 -2.32 -23.12
C LYS A 131 15.02 -1.20 -22.35
N PRO A 132 15.70 -0.61 -21.34
CA PRO A 132 15.23 0.62 -20.71
C PRO A 132 14.86 1.68 -21.75
N SER A 133 13.69 2.29 -21.59
CA SER A 133 13.20 3.29 -22.53
C SER A 133 12.24 4.25 -21.84
N ARG A 134 11.79 5.30 -22.54
CA ARG A 134 10.76 6.22 -22.01
C ARG A 134 9.36 5.58 -21.95
N LEU A 135 9.19 4.37 -22.46
CA LEU A 135 7.92 3.64 -22.42
C LEU A 135 7.78 2.95 -21.06
N ARG A 136 6.69 3.27 -20.34
CA ARG A 136 6.43 2.69 -19.02
C ARG A 136 6.22 1.18 -19.05
N GLU A 137 5.69 0.66 -20.16
CA GLU A 137 5.44 -0.78 -20.35
C GLU A 137 6.70 -1.62 -20.17
N ASN A 138 7.87 -1.10 -20.60
CA ASN A 138 9.15 -1.80 -20.45
C ASN A 138 9.52 -1.98 -18.97
N VAL A 139 9.38 -0.93 -18.16
CA VAL A 139 9.69 -1.03 -16.73
C VAL A 139 8.63 -1.79 -15.96
N ILE A 140 7.37 -1.79 -16.41
CA ILE A 140 6.34 -2.69 -15.84
C ILE A 140 6.73 -4.14 -16.06
N LYS A 141 7.20 -4.52 -17.26
CA LYS A 141 7.71 -5.87 -17.54
C LYS A 141 8.94 -6.20 -16.67
N TYR A 142 9.80 -5.22 -16.40
CA TYR A 142 10.93 -5.41 -15.49
C TYR A 142 10.47 -5.64 -14.05
N THR A 143 9.53 -4.85 -13.53
CA THR A 143 8.98 -5.04 -12.18
C THR A 143 8.29 -6.40 -12.04
N ASP A 144 7.55 -6.85 -13.05
CA ASP A 144 6.98 -8.21 -13.09
C ASP A 144 8.06 -9.30 -13.02
N PHE A 145 9.12 -9.17 -13.82
CA PHE A 145 10.29 -10.06 -13.76
C PHE A 145 10.94 -10.05 -12.37
N ALA A 146 11.18 -8.88 -11.77
CA ALA A 146 11.83 -8.76 -10.47
C ALA A 146 11.00 -9.39 -9.34
N ILE A 147 9.67 -9.24 -9.37
CA ILE A 147 8.75 -9.92 -8.45
C ILE A 147 8.84 -11.45 -8.66
N GLY A 148 8.81 -11.92 -9.91
CA GLY A 148 8.91 -13.34 -10.23
C GLY A 148 10.21 -13.95 -9.72
N ASP A 149 11.35 -13.31 -10.00
CA ASP A 149 12.67 -13.73 -9.53
C ASP A 149 12.77 -13.72 -8.00
N PHE A 150 12.21 -12.70 -7.32
CA PHE A 150 12.12 -12.66 -5.86
C PHE A 150 11.38 -13.88 -5.31
N ILE A 151 10.20 -14.20 -5.85
CA ILE A 151 9.40 -15.35 -5.41
C ILE A 151 10.15 -16.67 -5.69
N GLU A 152 10.81 -16.83 -6.83
CA GLU A 152 11.60 -18.03 -7.15
C GLU A 152 12.83 -18.21 -6.25
N LYS A 153 13.48 -17.11 -5.85
CA LYS A 153 14.54 -17.14 -4.85
C LYS A 153 13.99 -17.45 -3.46
N ALA A 154 12.85 -16.86 -3.10
CA ALA A 154 12.19 -17.09 -1.81
C ALA A 154 11.75 -18.54 -1.66
N LYS A 155 11.21 -19.20 -2.70
CA LYS A 155 10.82 -20.63 -2.69
C LYS A 155 11.94 -21.58 -2.25
N LYS A 156 13.20 -21.18 -2.40
CA LYS A 156 14.38 -21.97 -2.01
C LYS A 156 14.75 -21.80 -0.54
N LYS A 157 14.08 -20.91 0.19
CA LYS A 157 14.39 -20.56 1.57
C LYS A 157 13.55 -21.37 2.56
N PRO A 158 14.10 -21.71 3.74
CA PRO A 158 13.40 -22.54 4.72
C PRO A 158 12.15 -21.87 5.32
N TRP A 159 12.12 -20.54 5.37
CA TRP A 159 10.97 -19.77 5.86
C TRP A 159 9.79 -19.74 4.87
N PHE A 160 10.00 -20.01 3.58
CA PHE A 160 8.98 -19.84 2.54
C PHE A 160 7.66 -20.54 2.86
N LYS A 161 7.72 -21.78 3.36
CA LYS A 161 6.50 -22.57 3.68
C LYS A 161 5.58 -21.86 4.68
N ASN A 162 6.11 -20.94 5.49
CA ASN A 162 5.39 -20.21 6.52
C ASN A 162 5.38 -18.68 6.27
N THR A 163 5.51 -18.25 5.01
CA THR A 163 5.52 -16.83 4.65
C THR A 163 4.43 -16.54 3.63
N VAL A 164 3.52 -15.64 3.97
CA VAL A 164 2.48 -15.15 3.05
C VAL A 164 3.00 -13.92 2.33
N PHE A 165 2.78 -13.84 1.01
CA PHE A 165 3.13 -12.68 0.21
C PHE A 165 1.87 -11.89 -0.14
N VAL A 166 1.89 -10.59 0.12
CA VAL A 166 0.84 -9.66 -0.34
C VAL A 166 1.46 -8.75 -1.37
N ILE A 167 0.99 -8.84 -2.62
CA ILE A 167 1.48 -8.05 -3.74
C ILE A 167 0.34 -7.14 -4.18
N MET A 168 0.52 -5.83 -4.12
CA MET A 168 -0.49 -4.87 -4.51
C MET A 168 0.14 -3.58 -5.03
N SER A 169 -0.50 -2.93 -6.01
CA SER A 169 -0.07 -1.59 -6.42
C SER A 169 -0.53 -0.52 -5.42
N ASP A 170 0.27 0.54 -5.28
CA ASP A 170 -0.04 1.71 -4.45
C ASP A 170 -1.06 2.64 -5.13
N HIS A 171 -0.95 2.86 -6.44
CA HIS A 171 -1.92 3.59 -7.24
C HIS A 171 -1.73 3.35 -8.76
N CYS A 172 -2.70 3.79 -9.56
CA CYS A 172 -2.61 3.74 -11.03
C CYS A 172 -1.72 4.84 -11.62
N ALA A 173 -1.37 4.68 -12.90
CA ALA A 173 -0.41 5.50 -13.61
C ALA A 173 -0.84 6.96 -13.89
N PHE A 174 -2.12 7.19 -14.11
CA PHE A 174 -2.67 8.46 -14.57
C PHE A 174 -3.85 8.87 -13.70
N SER A 175 -3.71 9.97 -12.95
CA SER A 175 -4.85 10.74 -12.43
C SER A 175 -5.10 11.99 -13.29
N ALA A 176 -4.43 12.11 -14.44
CA ALA A 176 -4.45 13.28 -15.30
C ALA A 176 -5.42 13.05 -16.47
N GLY A 177 -6.70 13.32 -16.25
CA GLY A 177 -7.72 13.25 -17.30
C GLY A 177 -9.08 13.78 -16.85
N ARG A 178 -9.36 15.05 -17.15
CA ARG A 178 -10.62 15.80 -16.88
C ARG A 178 -11.03 15.85 -15.40
N TRP A 179 -11.86 16.85 -15.09
CA TRP A 179 -12.23 17.27 -13.74
C TRP A 179 -13.06 16.24 -12.95
N ALA A 180 -13.16 14.98 -13.39
CA ALA A 180 -13.94 13.91 -12.78
C ALA A 180 -13.04 12.75 -12.35
N LEU A 181 -13.54 11.88 -11.45
CA LEU A 181 -12.84 10.68 -11.04
C LEU A 181 -12.99 9.62 -12.13
N ASP A 182 -11.87 9.21 -12.73
CA ASP A 182 -11.82 8.15 -13.74
C ASP A 182 -11.77 6.78 -13.04
N VAL A 183 -12.95 6.16 -12.84
CA VAL A 183 -13.10 4.94 -12.03
C VAL A 183 -12.23 3.79 -12.54
N LYS A 184 -12.16 3.56 -13.86
CA LYS A 184 -11.34 2.49 -14.45
C LYS A 184 -9.85 2.68 -14.14
N ASN A 185 -9.37 3.92 -14.14
CA ASN A 185 -7.98 4.25 -13.76
C ASN A 185 -7.75 4.33 -12.25
N TYR A 186 -8.64 3.77 -11.42
CA TYR A 186 -8.37 3.45 -10.01
C TYR A 186 -8.34 1.94 -9.73
N HIS A 187 -8.56 1.09 -10.74
CA HIS A 187 -8.44 -0.35 -10.61
C HIS A 187 -6.97 -0.79 -10.63
N ILE A 188 -6.56 -1.48 -9.57
CA ILE A 188 -5.18 -1.91 -9.33
C ILE A 188 -5.12 -3.44 -9.12
N PRO A 189 -3.99 -4.08 -9.45
CA PRO A 189 -3.78 -5.48 -9.10
C PRO A 189 -3.53 -5.63 -7.60
N ALA A 190 -4.05 -6.73 -7.04
CA ALA A 190 -3.76 -7.20 -5.69
C ALA A 190 -3.79 -8.73 -5.66
N LEU A 191 -2.88 -9.34 -4.91
CA LEU A 191 -2.71 -10.79 -4.78
C LEU A 191 -2.26 -11.15 -3.37
N ILE A 192 -2.91 -12.14 -2.77
CA ILE A 192 -2.39 -12.86 -1.60
C ILE A 192 -1.88 -14.21 -2.10
N TYR A 193 -0.60 -14.49 -1.88
CA TYR A 193 0.07 -15.69 -2.36
C TYR A 193 0.68 -16.48 -1.19
N ASN A 194 0.71 -17.80 -1.34
CA ASN A 194 1.26 -18.74 -0.36
C ASN A 194 0.53 -18.74 1.00
N LEU A 195 -0.77 -18.45 0.98
CA LEU A 195 -1.64 -18.57 2.16
C LEU A 195 -1.98 -20.05 2.42
N PRO A 196 -1.67 -20.61 3.60
CA PRO A 196 -1.88 -22.02 3.87
C PRO A 196 -3.37 -22.37 3.88
N ASN A 197 -3.69 -23.60 3.48
CA ASN A 197 -5.05 -24.18 3.53
C ASN A 197 -6.13 -23.34 2.82
N THR A 198 -5.75 -22.47 1.88
CA THR A 198 -6.68 -21.64 1.13
C THR A 198 -6.63 -22.02 -0.36
N PRO A 199 -7.76 -22.35 -0.99
CA PRO A 199 -7.79 -22.64 -2.42
C PRO A 199 -7.55 -21.38 -3.24
N ASN A 200 -6.95 -21.55 -4.42
CA ASN A 200 -6.82 -20.46 -5.39
C ASN A 200 -8.23 -20.00 -5.82
N GLN A 201 -8.47 -18.69 -5.77
CA GLN A 201 -9.73 -18.10 -6.19
C GLN A 201 -9.51 -16.70 -6.74
N LYS A 202 -10.41 -16.27 -7.63
CA LYS A 202 -10.53 -14.87 -8.04
C LYS A 202 -11.60 -14.21 -7.17
N VAL A 203 -11.26 -13.09 -6.56
CA VAL A 203 -12.17 -12.27 -5.76
C VAL A 203 -12.78 -11.23 -6.69
N GLU A 204 -14.10 -11.25 -6.86
CA GLU A 204 -14.84 -10.37 -7.79
C GLU A 204 -15.56 -9.23 -7.06
N GLN A 205 -15.62 -9.29 -5.73
CA GLN A 205 -16.23 -8.29 -4.87
C GLN A 205 -15.55 -6.93 -5.06
N LEU A 206 -16.35 -5.87 -5.15
CA LEU A 206 -15.83 -4.51 -5.15
C LEU A 206 -15.28 -4.15 -3.77
N CYS A 207 -13.97 -3.92 -3.70
CA CYS A 207 -13.26 -3.58 -2.47
C CYS A 207 -12.26 -2.44 -2.68
N SER A 208 -11.64 -1.99 -1.59
CA SER A 208 -10.55 -1.00 -1.56
C SER A 208 -9.26 -1.61 -1.03
N GLN A 209 -8.12 -0.95 -1.27
CA GLN A 209 -6.83 -1.33 -0.68
C GLN A 209 -6.88 -1.53 0.83
N ILE A 210 -7.68 -0.72 1.54
CA ILE A 210 -7.81 -0.78 3.00
C ILE A 210 -8.42 -2.09 3.50
N ASP A 211 -9.09 -2.85 2.63
CA ASP A 211 -9.79 -4.10 2.95
C ASP A 211 -8.84 -5.32 2.85
N MET A 212 -7.64 -5.17 2.26
CA MET A 212 -6.67 -6.26 2.07
C MET A 212 -6.17 -6.88 3.38
N PHE A 213 -5.74 -6.05 4.34
CA PHE A 213 -5.18 -6.57 5.59
C PHE A 213 -6.21 -7.17 6.54
N PRO A 214 -7.42 -6.61 6.73
CA PRO A 214 -8.49 -7.30 7.45
C PRO A 214 -8.83 -8.69 6.87
N THR A 215 -8.84 -8.82 5.55
CA THR A 215 -9.01 -10.10 4.86
C THR A 215 -7.89 -11.08 5.21
N LEU A 216 -6.63 -10.62 5.15
CA LEU A 216 -5.48 -11.44 5.54
C LEU A 216 -5.55 -11.86 7.02
N PHE A 217 -5.81 -10.93 7.93
CA PHE A 217 -5.87 -11.21 9.37
C PHE A 217 -6.98 -12.21 9.72
N THR A 218 -8.13 -12.10 9.06
CA THR A 218 -9.22 -13.08 9.19
C THR A 218 -8.77 -14.45 8.70
N ALA A 219 -8.11 -14.53 7.55
CA ALA A 219 -7.63 -15.81 7.02
C ALA A 219 -6.50 -16.44 7.86
N LEU A 220 -5.73 -15.63 8.58
CA LEU A 220 -4.75 -16.09 9.58
C LEU A 220 -5.38 -16.42 10.95
N ASN A 221 -6.70 -16.22 11.09
CA ASN A 221 -7.45 -16.41 12.34
C ASN A 221 -6.86 -15.59 13.51
N TRP A 222 -6.56 -14.32 13.24
CA TRP A 222 -6.02 -13.39 14.23
C TRP A 222 -7.13 -12.55 14.87
N ASP A 223 -7.13 -12.52 16.21
CA ASP A 223 -7.93 -11.57 16.97
C ASP A 223 -7.18 -10.24 17.12
N TYR A 224 -7.86 -9.14 16.81
CA TYR A 224 -7.32 -7.80 16.96
C TYR A 224 -8.43 -6.76 17.13
N ASN A 225 -8.12 -5.66 17.79
CA ASN A 225 -8.98 -4.47 17.83
C ASN A 225 -8.38 -3.40 16.94
N SER A 226 -9.21 -2.78 16.10
CA SER A 226 -8.75 -1.75 15.16
C SER A 226 -9.71 -0.58 15.09
N ASN A 227 -9.16 0.62 14.89
CA ASN A 227 -9.87 1.82 14.49
C ASN A 227 -9.72 2.13 12.98
N LEU A 228 -9.21 1.16 12.20
CA LEU A 228 -9.12 1.24 10.75
C LEU A 228 -10.49 0.92 10.11
N PHE A 229 -10.68 1.37 8.87
CA PHE A 229 -11.99 1.36 8.19
C PHE A 229 -12.19 0.19 7.23
N GLY A 230 -11.18 -0.68 7.10
CA GLY A 230 -11.22 -1.82 6.19
C GLY A 230 -12.12 -2.95 6.70
N ARG A 231 -12.57 -3.80 5.79
CA ARG A 231 -13.38 -4.98 6.08
C ARG A 231 -12.76 -6.23 5.45
N ASP A 232 -13.10 -7.39 5.97
CA ASP A 232 -12.77 -8.66 5.32
C ASP A 232 -13.61 -8.80 4.04
N ILE A 233 -12.93 -8.93 2.89
CA ILE A 233 -13.54 -8.99 1.57
C ILE A 233 -14.31 -10.31 1.39
N LEU A 234 -13.83 -11.40 1.98
CA LEU A 234 -14.41 -12.74 1.78
C LEU A 234 -15.73 -12.93 2.55
N SER A 235 -16.00 -12.08 3.55
CA SER A 235 -17.26 -12.06 4.29
C SER A 235 -18.22 -10.94 3.87
N MET A 236 -17.85 -10.11 2.88
CA MET A 236 -18.73 -9.06 2.37
C MET A 236 -19.98 -9.64 1.72
N LYS A 237 -21.13 -9.04 2.03
CA LYS A 237 -22.35 -9.18 1.24
C LYS A 237 -22.38 -8.11 0.14
N PRO A 238 -23.23 -8.23 -0.89
CA PRO A 238 -23.33 -7.23 -1.96
C PRO A 238 -23.55 -5.79 -1.46
N GLU A 239 -24.26 -5.60 -0.35
CA GLU A 239 -24.46 -4.30 0.29
C GLU A 239 -23.21 -3.72 0.99
N ASP A 240 -22.24 -4.57 1.34
CA ASP A 240 -20.99 -4.19 1.98
C ASP A 240 -19.91 -3.78 0.96
N GLU A 241 -20.05 -4.24 -0.28
CA GLU A 241 -19.14 -3.94 -1.38
C GLU A 241 -19.06 -2.43 -1.66
N ARG A 242 -17.83 -1.91 -1.70
CA ARG A 242 -17.56 -0.49 -1.95
C ARG A 242 -16.09 -0.24 -2.27
N ALA A 243 -15.87 0.79 -3.06
CA ALA A 243 -14.53 1.33 -3.30
C ALA A 243 -14.44 2.81 -2.93
N PHE A 244 -13.32 3.19 -2.32
CA PHE A 244 -12.91 4.58 -2.18
C PHE A 244 -11.88 4.92 -3.24
N ILE A 245 -12.19 5.93 -4.03
CA ILE A 245 -11.30 6.46 -5.06
C ILE A 245 -11.15 7.96 -4.86
N GLY A 246 -10.02 8.54 -5.21
CA GLY A 246 -9.84 9.96 -4.93
C GLY A 246 -8.58 10.55 -5.50
N ASN A 247 -8.60 11.88 -5.60
CA ASN A 247 -7.42 12.68 -5.90
C ASN A 247 -7.34 13.82 -4.88
N TYR A 248 -6.43 14.77 -5.12
CA TYR A 248 -6.18 15.88 -4.19
C TYR A 248 -7.40 16.81 -3.98
N ARG A 249 -8.43 16.77 -4.85
CA ARG A 249 -9.61 17.65 -4.81
C ARG A 249 -10.95 16.93 -4.64
N LYS A 250 -11.03 15.67 -5.09
CA LYS A 250 -12.28 14.90 -5.17
C LYS A 250 -12.14 13.58 -4.43
N LEU A 251 -13.18 13.24 -3.66
CA LEU A 251 -13.32 11.97 -2.95
C LEU A 251 -14.54 11.24 -3.50
N GLY A 252 -14.33 10.00 -3.91
CA GLY A 252 -15.32 9.13 -4.52
C GLY A 252 -15.68 7.97 -3.61
N PHE A 253 -16.99 7.74 -3.46
CA PHE A 253 -17.54 6.55 -2.83
C PHE A 253 -18.36 5.79 -3.88
N LEU A 254 -17.84 4.63 -4.30
CA LEU A 254 -18.43 3.77 -5.32
C LEU A 254 -19.10 2.58 -4.66
N ARG A 255 -20.39 2.38 -4.91
CA ARG A 255 -21.17 1.20 -4.50
C ARG A 255 -22.28 0.95 -5.53
N ASP A 256 -22.54 -0.30 -5.88
CA ASP A 256 -23.65 -0.67 -6.78
C ASP A 256 -23.65 0.14 -8.10
N ASN A 257 -22.46 0.27 -8.71
CA ASN A 257 -22.24 1.10 -9.91
C ASN A 257 -22.71 2.56 -9.77
N LYS A 258 -22.82 3.09 -8.55
CA LYS A 258 -23.15 4.50 -8.30
C LYS A 258 -21.99 5.15 -7.58
N LEU A 259 -21.58 6.32 -8.05
CA LEU A 259 -20.43 7.07 -7.55
C LEU A 259 -20.89 8.39 -6.94
N MET A 260 -20.74 8.53 -5.63
CA MET A 260 -20.84 9.81 -4.92
C MET A 260 -19.50 10.51 -4.97
N VAL A 261 -19.47 11.75 -5.44
CA VAL A 261 -18.26 12.57 -5.54
C VAL A 261 -18.39 13.79 -4.63
N LEU A 262 -17.56 13.84 -3.59
CA LEU A 262 -17.41 15.01 -2.72
C LEU A 262 -16.26 15.87 -3.25
N SER A 263 -16.54 17.14 -3.50
CA SER A 263 -15.58 18.11 -4.03
C SER A 263 -15.37 19.28 -3.06
N GLU A 264 -14.41 20.14 -3.39
CA GLU A 264 -14.20 21.42 -2.70
C GLU A 264 -15.49 22.28 -2.68
N GLN A 265 -15.55 23.26 -1.77
CA GLN A 265 -16.69 24.19 -1.64
C GLN A 265 -18.05 23.52 -1.39
N LYS A 266 -18.06 22.30 -0.83
CA LYS A 266 -19.27 21.50 -0.56
C LYS A 266 -20.06 21.11 -1.82
N GLN A 267 -19.42 21.13 -2.99
CA GLN A 267 -20.05 20.58 -4.19
C GLN A 267 -20.10 19.06 -4.09
N THR A 268 -21.26 18.50 -4.43
CA THR A 268 -21.53 17.06 -4.41
C THR A 268 -22.18 16.66 -5.71
N ASP A 269 -21.62 15.65 -6.37
CA ASP A 269 -22.15 15.10 -7.61
C ASP A 269 -22.45 13.61 -7.40
N TYR A 270 -23.54 13.11 -8.00
CA TYR A 270 -23.91 11.70 -7.93
C TYR A 270 -24.13 11.14 -9.32
N TYR A 271 -23.50 10.00 -9.60
CA TYR A 271 -23.46 9.40 -10.93
C TYR A 271 -23.84 7.93 -10.89
N ILE A 272 -24.45 7.44 -11.98
CA ILE A 272 -24.36 6.03 -12.35
C ILE A 272 -23.12 5.83 -13.23
N TYR A 273 -22.30 4.86 -12.85
CA TYR A 273 -21.06 4.45 -13.50
C TYR A 273 -21.31 3.29 -14.45
N ASN A 274 -20.96 3.48 -15.72
CA ASN A 274 -20.96 2.40 -16.70
C ASN A 274 -19.56 1.77 -16.80
N LYS A 275 -19.44 0.50 -16.41
CA LYS A 275 -18.18 -0.26 -16.43
C LYS A 275 -17.63 -0.48 -17.85
N GLU A 276 -18.50 -0.56 -18.86
CA GLU A 276 -18.12 -0.91 -20.23
C GLU A 276 -17.35 0.23 -20.93
N ASP A 277 -17.88 1.45 -20.83
CA ASP A 277 -17.33 2.63 -21.50
C ASP A 277 -16.67 3.65 -20.54
N ASN A 278 -16.68 3.35 -19.24
CA ASN A 278 -16.16 4.17 -18.17
C ASN A 278 -16.88 5.53 -17.99
N SER A 279 -18.08 5.69 -18.52
CA SER A 279 -18.85 6.93 -18.42
C SER A 279 -19.51 7.11 -17.04
N LEU A 280 -19.67 8.38 -16.66
CA LEU A 280 -20.39 8.81 -15.47
C LEU A 280 -21.60 9.65 -15.89
N ASN A 281 -22.80 9.11 -15.69
CA ASN A 281 -24.04 9.79 -16.05
C ASN A 281 -24.68 10.37 -14.78
N PRO A 282 -24.95 11.69 -14.70
CA PRO A 282 -25.54 12.31 -13.51
C PRO A 282 -26.91 11.70 -13.18
N ILE A 283 -27.16 11.48 -11.89
CA ILE A 283 -28.45 11.00 -11.36
C ILE A 283 -28.91 11.89 -10.20
N PRO A 284 -30.21 11.88 -9.84
CA PRO A 284 -30.70 12.64 -8.68
C PRO A 284 -29.97 12.24 -7.40
N MET A 285 -29.64 13.23 -6.57
CA MET A 285 -28.91 13.04 -5.32
C MET A 285 -29.68 12.13 -4.35
N ASP A 286 -28.98 11.14 -3.76
CA ASP A 286 -29.48 10.36 -2.64
C ASP A 286 -28.86 10.89 -1.33
N ASN A 287 -29.70 11.45 -0.46
CA ASN A 287 -29.26 12.05 0.80
C ASN A 287 -28.71 11.02 1.81
N ASN A 288 -29.18 9.77 1.76
CA ASN A 288 -28.65 8.71 2.63
C ASN A 288 -27.24 8.33 2.20
N VAL A 289 -27.02 8.15 0.89
CA VAL A 289 -25.70 7.86 0.34
C VAL A 289 -24.75 9.04 0.54
N LEU A 290 -25.22 10.28 0.39
CA LEU A 290 -24.43 11.47 0.66
C LEU A 290 -23.98 11.52 2.13
N LYS A 291 -24.90 11.26 3.07
CA LYS A 291 -24.61 11.23 4.51
C LYS A 291 -23.61 10.13 4.84
N GLU A 292 -23.79 8.93 4.31
CA GLU A 292 -22.85 7.82 4.49
C GLU A 292 -21.45 8.16 3.94
N SER A 293 -21.38 8.61 2.68
CA SER A 293 -20.12 8.98 2.01
C SER A 293 -19.36 10.06 2.78
N THR A 294 -20.10 11.07 3.22
CA THR A 294 -19.57 12.16 4.05
C THR A 294 -19.08 11.66 5.40
N SER A 295 -19.78 10.69 6.01
CA SER A 295 -19.43 10.15 7.33
C SER A 295 -18.10 9.42 7.34
N TYR A 296 -17.76 8.64 6.30
CA TYR A 296 -16.45 7.97 6.20
C TYR A 296 -15.31 8.98 6.24
N TYR A 297 -15.43 10.00 5.39
CA TYR A 297 -14.39 11.01 5.26
C TYR A 297 -14.29 11.90 6.50
N GLN A 298 -15.41 12.41 7.01
CA GLN A 298 -15.40 13.29 8.19
C GLN A 298 -14.96 12.55 9.45
N THR A 299 -15.33 11.28 9.61
CA THR A 299 -14.90 10.48 10.75
C THR A 299 -13.39 10.23 10.69
N ALA A 300 -12.85 9.87 9.53
CA ALA A 300 -11.41 9.66 9.36
C ALA A 300 -10.61 10.95 9.65
N ASP A 301 -11.04 12.10 9.13
CA ASP A 301 -10.37 13.37 9.41
C ASP A 301 -10.55 13.80 10.88
N TYR A 302 -11.75 13.62 11.45
CA TYR A 302 -12.00 13.91 12.87
C TYR A 302 -11.11 13.08 13.79
N LEU A 303 -11.03 11.75 13.60
CA LEU A 303 -10.17 10.89 14.41
C LEU A 303 -8.69 11.25 14.25
N TYR A 304 -8.28 11.69 13.05
CA TYR A 304 -6.92 12.18 12.85
C TYR A 304 -6.64 13.47 13.65
N GLN A 305 -7.50 14.48 13.51
CA GLN A 305 -7.31 15.80 14.14
C GLN A 305 -7.43 15.75 15.66
N THR A 306 -8.30 14.89 16.18
CA THR A 306 -8.55 14.75 17.63
C THR A 306 -7.65 13.71 18.31
N GLY A 307 -6.74 13.08 17.55
CA GLY A 307 -5.87 12.03 18.09
C GLY A 307 -6.57 10.68 18.32
N GLY A 308 -7.81 10.50 17.89
CA GLY A 308 -8.51 9.21 17.92
C GLY A 308 -7.86 8.10 17.09
N LEU A 309 -6.98 8.45 16.13
CA LEU A 309 -6.12 7.49 15.42
C LEU A 309 -4.81 7.15 16.15
N LYS A 310 -4.48 7.81 17.25
CA LYS A 310 -3.27 7.51 18.03
C LYS A 310 -3.39 6.13 18.69
N LEU A 311 -2.25 5.50 18.90
CA LEU A 311 -2.15 4.38 19.83
C LEU A 311 -2.63 4.87 21.20
N LYS A 312 -3.59 4.15 21.78
CA LYS A 312 -3.97 4.36 23.17
C LYS A 312 -2.85 3.79 24.02
N GLU A 313 -2.34 4.57 24.96
CA GLU A 313 -1.49 4.04 26.02
C GLU A 313 -2.36 3.09 26.84
N ASN A 314 -1.93 1.83 26.94
CA ASN A 314 -2.48 0.87 27.89
C ASN A 314 -1.86 1.12 29.26
#